data_AF-A0A524DP12-F1
#
_entry.id   AF-A0A524DP12-F1
#
_cell.length_a   1.000
_cell.length_b   1.000
_cell.length_c   1.000
_cell.angle_alpha   90.00
_cell.angle_beta   90.00
_cell.angle_gamma   90.00
#
_symmetry.space_group_name_H-M   'P 1'
#
loop_
_entity.id
_entity.type
_entity.pdbx_description
1 polymer ?
#
loop_
_entity_poly.entity_id
_entity_poly.type
_entity_poly.pdbx_seq_one_letter_code
_entity_poly.pdbx_strand_id
1 'polypeptide(L)'
;MPNWFIHDKWSSKLGIDPLISSIVNRYIDYGGHFGLCDDQKNHYYDADDPSKLKQLKYFFQKDKEKKFSKENVYVKSYFLHHLLDYFKETRHNTNDIEFIFIKFVEDKVPIEFSDENGKVFNFRKEVDEIFTLIRQNIQELQNDLKERY
;
A
#
# COMPACT_ATOMS: atom_id res chain seq x y z
N MET A 1 -5.93 10.82 6.28
CA MET A 1 -5.45 10.66 4.90
C MET A 1 -4.77 11.90 4.39
N PRO A 2 -3.48 11.83 3.98
CA PRO A 2 -2.82 12.87 3.18
C PRO A 2 -3.66 13.21 1.94
N ASN A 3 -3.47 14.39 1.36
CA ASN A 3 -4.10 14.72 0.09
C ASN A 3 -3.67 13.65 -0.95
N TRP A 4 -4.59 13.21 -1.82
CA TRP A 4 -4.27 12.29 -2.92
C TRP A 4 -3.09 12.75 -3.76
N PHE A 5 -2.89 14.07 -3.88
CA PHE A 5 -1.71 14.64 -4.51
C PHE A 5 -0.39 14.13 -3.91
N ILE A 6 -0.32 13.96 -2.58
CA ILE A 6 0.85 13.42 -1.90
C ILE A 6 1.01 11.95 -2.26
N HIS A 7 -0.08 11.16 -2.18
CA HIS A 7 -0.03 9.75 -2.57
C HIS A 7 0.46 9.55 -4.02
N ASP A 8 -0.08 10.32 -4.97
CA ASP A 8 0.30 10.24 -6.38
C ASP A 8 1.74 10.71 -6.64
N LYS A 9 2.20 11.75 -5.92
CA LYS A 9 3.59 12.22 -5.97
C LYS A 9 4.56 11.10 -5.54
N TRP A 10 4.29 10.44 -4.42
CA TRP A 10 5.16 9.39 -3.90
C TRP A 10 5.07 8.09 -4.72
N SER A 11 3.89 7.77 -5.26
CA SER A 11 3.73 6.66 -6.23
C SER A 11 4.56 6.90 -7.49
N SER A 12 4.56 8.13 -8.01
CA SER A 12 5.36 8.51 -9.18
C SER A 12 6.86 8.38 -8.92
N LYS A 13 7.34 8.68 -7.71
CA LYS A 13 8.74 8.48 -7.30
C LYS A 13 9.14 7.00 -7.24
N LEU A 14 8.19 6.09 -7.02
CA LEU A 14 8.40 4.64 -7.13
C LEU A 14 8.31 4.12 -8.57
N GLY A 15 8.06 4.99 -9.55
CA GLY A 15 7.83 4.59 -10.94
C GLY A 15 6.47 3.93 -11.18
N ILE A 16 5.52 4.10 -10.25
CA ILE A 16 4.18 3.53 -10.36
C ILE A 16 3.35 4.41 -11.30
N ASP A 17 2.68 3.77 -12.26
CA ASP A 17 1.78 4.46 -13.18
C ASP A 17 0.67 5.21 -12.42
N PRO A 18 0.39 6.50 -12.73
CA PRO A 18 -0.64 7.28 -12.05
C PRO A 18 -2.03 6.64 -12.07
N LEU A 19 -2.37 5.88 -13.11
CA LEU A 19 -3.63 5.14 -13.18
C LEU A 19 -3.67 4.03 -12.12
N ILE A 20 -2.55 3.33 -11.90
CA ILE A 20 -2.44 2.29 -10.86
C ILE A 20 -2.57 2.94 -9.48
N SER A 21 -1.82 4.03 -9.23
CA SER A 21 -1.92 4.81 -7.98
C SER A 21 -3.36 5.25 -7.72
N SER A 22 -4.03 5.82 -8.72
CA SER A 22 -5.41 6.29 -8.59
C SER A 22 -6.40 5.15 -8.33
N ILE A 23 -6.22 3.97 -8.93
CA ILE A 23 -7.09 2.80 -8.69
C ILE A 23 -6.93 2.35 -7.23
N VAL A 24 -5.68 2.23 -6.77
CA VAL A 24 -5.36 1.77 -5.42
C VAL A 24 -5.90 2.75 -4.37
N ASN A 25 -5.61 4.04 -4.51
CA ASN A 25 -6.10 5.09 -3.61
C ASN A 25 -7.64 5.07 -3.51
N ARG A 26 -8.34 5.00 -4.65
CA ARG A 26 -9.82 4.94 -4.66
C ARG A 26 -10.35 3.70 -3.97
N TYR A 27 -9.74 2.54 -4.22
CA TYR A 27 -10.18 1.27 -3.67
C TYR A 27 -9.95 1.20 -2.15
N ILE A 28 -8.86 1.78 -1.65
CA ILE A 28 -8.58 1.85 -0.21
C ILE A 28 -9.53 2.84 0.47
N ASP A 29 -9.69 4.05 -0.07
CA ASP A 29 -10.44 5.16 0.57
C ASP A 29 -11.96 4.97 0.52
N TYR A 30 -12.47 4.48 -0.61
CA TYR A 30 -13.92 4.35 -0.85
C TYR A 30 -14.40 2.89 -0.83
N GLY A 31 -13.49 1.94 -0.64
CA GLY A 31 -13.79 0.51 -0.65
C GLY A 31 -14.04 -0.04 -2.05
N GLY A 32 -14.10 -1.38 -2.15
CA GLY A 32 -14.28 -2.12 -3.39
C GLY A 32 -15.62 -1.95 -4.11
N HIS A 33 -16.50 -1.08 -3.61
CA HIS A 33 -17.73 -0.69 -4.30
C HIS A 33 -17.50 0.35 -5.41
N PHE A 34 -16.33 0.98 -5.47
CA PHE A 34 -16.01 1.91 -6.55
C PHE A 34 -15.62 1.14 -7.84
N GLY A 35 -16.60 0.86 -8.69
CA GLY A 35 -16.38 0.57 -10.11
C GLY A 35 -15.92 -0.84 -10.49
N LEU A 36 -15.93 -1.81 -9.58
CA LEU A 36 -15.77 -3.23 -9.91
C LEU A 36 -17.14 -3.91 -9.93
N CYS A 37 -17.98 -3.51 -10.88
CA CYS A 37 -19.09 -4.36 -11.27
C CYS A 37 -18.51 -5.58 -12.02
N ASP A 38 -18.93 -6.77 -11.59
CA ASP A 38 -18.84 -8.09 -12.24
C ASP A 38 -17.73 -9.12 -11.92
N ASP A 39 -16.59 -8.79 -11.30
CA ASP A 39 -15.56 -9.82 -11.00
C ASP A 39 -15.59 -10.40 -9.57
N GLN A 40 -16.67 -10.20 -8.80
CA GLN A 40 -16.82 -10.85 -7.48
C GLN A 40 -17.14 -12.36 -7.58
N LYS A 41 -17.29 -12.92 -8.77
CA LYS A 41 -17.67 -14.33 -8.98
C LYS A 41 -16.47 -15.25 -9.16
N ASN A 42 -15.53 -15.34 -8.20
CA ASN A 42 -14.70 -16.54 -7.93
C ASN A 42 -13.47 -16.32 -7.03
N HIS A 43 -13.28 -15.18 -6.38
CA HIS A 43 -12.14 -15.05 -5.48
C HIS A 43 -12.47 -15.60 -4.08
N TYR A 44 -11.89 -16.75 -3.78
CA TYR A 44 -11.86 -17.39 -2.46
C TYR A 44 -11.14 -16.48 -1.46
N TYR A 45 -11.87 -15.50 -0.92
CA TYR A 45 -11.45 -14.77 0.27
C TYR A 45 -12.15 -15.41 1.46
N ASP A 46 -11.39 -15.73 2.50
CA ASP A 46 -11.97 -16.17 3.76
C ASP A 46 -12.84 -15.02 4.30
N ALA A 47 -14.08 -15.32 4.68
CA ALA A 47 -14.99 -14.33 5.23
C ALA A 47 -14.40 -13.68 6.50
N ASP A 48 -13.55 -14.42 7.21
CA ASP A 48 -12.93 -14.02 8.47
C ASP A 48 -11.62 -13.24 8.31
N ASP A 49 -11.10 -13.10 7.07
CA ASP A 49 -9.87 -12.34 6.83
C ASP A 49 -10.04 -10.85 7.24
N PRO A 50 -9.06 -10.24 7.93
CA PRO A 50 -9.04 -8.81 8.18
C PRO A 50 -9.16 -8.01 6.87
N SER A 51 -9.87 -6.88 6.89
CA SER A 51 -10.12 -6.05 5.70
C SER A 51 -8.84 -5.73 4.90
N LYS A 52 -7.74 -5.43 5.59
CA LYS A 52 -6.43 -5.17 4.99
C LYS A 52 -5.81 -6.38 4.29
N LEU A 53 -6.02 -7.58 4.85
CA LEU A 53 -5.56 -8.82 4.22
C LEU A 53 -6.34 -9.11 2.93
N LYS A 54 -7.65 -8.85 2.92
CA LYS A 54 -8.49 -8.93 1.70
C LYS A 54 -8.00 -7.95 0.63
N GLN A 55 -7.69 -6.71 1.01
CA GLN A 55 -7.14 -5.70 0.10
C GLN A 55 -5.78 -6.14 -0.47
N LEU A 56 -4.87 -6.63 0.37
CA LEU A 56 -3.56 -7.12 -0.07
C LEU A 56 -3.70 -8.29 -1.07
N LYS A 57 -4.53 -9.30 -0.75
CA LYS A 57 -4.78 -10.43 -1.64
C LYS A 57 -5.37 -9.97 -2.98
N TYR A 58 -6.30 -9.02 -2.96
CA TYR A 58 -6.88 -8.42 -4.17
C TYR A 58 -5.83 -7.72 -5.05
N PHE A 59 -5.00 -6.85 -4.47
CA PHE A 59 -3.97 -6.14 -5.23
C PHE A 59 -2.87 -7.07 -5.75
N PHE A 60 -2.51 -8.09 -4.96
CA PHE A 60 -1.61 -9.14 -5.42
C PHE A 60 -2.18 -9.93 -6.59
N GLN A 61 -3.48 -10.23 -6.57
CA GLN A 61 -4.16 -10.86 -7.69
C GLN A 61 -4.17 -9.94 -8.93
N LYS A 62 -4.38 -8.63 -8.76
CA LYS A 62 -4.26 -7.65 -9.86
C LYS A 62 -2.85 -7.57 -10.46
N ASP A 63 -1.81 -7.72 -9.63
CA ASP A 63 -0.43 -7.83 -10.12
C ASP A 63 -0.20 -9.11 -10.95
N LYS A 64 -0.92 -10.21 -10.64
CA LYS A 64 -0.89 -11.45 -11.44
C LYS A 64 -1.69 -11.37 -12.73
N GLU A 65 -2.81 -10.65 -12.74
CA GLU A 65 -3.68 -10.50 -13.91
C GLU A 65 -3.05 -9.64 -15.01
N LYS A 66 -2.10 -8.76 -14.66
CA LYS A 66 -1.45 -7.87 -15.63
C LYS A 66 -0.09 -8.39 -16.13
N LYS A 67 0.30 -7.86 -17.29
CA LYS A 67 1.66 -7.91 -17.88
C LYS A 67 2.81 -7.35 -17.01
N PHE A 68 2.52 -6.88 -15.79
CA PHE A 68 3.49 -6.24 -14.86
C PHE A 68 3.96 -7.18 -13.73
N SER A 69 3.72 -8.48 -13.86
CA SER A 69 3.88 -9.51 -12.81
C SER A 69 5.25 -9.62 -12.15
N LYS A 70 6.27 -8.88 -12.62
CA LYS A 70 7.61 -8.86 -12.03
C LYS A 70 7.85 -7.74 -11.02
N GLU A 71 6.97 -6.75 -10.93
CA GLU A 71 7.25 -5.53 -10.16
C GLU A 71 6.29 -5.25 -9.01
N ASN A 72 5.25 -6.08 -8.82
CA ASN A 72 4.31 -5.98 -7.70
C ASN A 72 3.81 -4.54 -7.49
N VAL A 73 3.48 -3.84 -8.58
CA VAL A 73 3.21 -2.40 -8.60
C VAL A 73 1.93 -2.05 -7.84
N TYR A 74 0.91 -2.90 -7.89
CA TYR A 74 -0.31 -2.71 -7.10
C TYR A 74 -0.03 -2.92 -5.61
N VAL A 75 0.72 -3.96 -5.26
CA VAL A 75 1.13 -4.22 -3.87
C VAL A 75 2.01 -3.11 -3.32
N LYS A 76 2.96 -2.58 -4.10
CA LYS A 76 3.79 -1.43 -3.70
C LYS A 76 2.93 -0.18 -3.44
N SER A 77 2.00 0.11 -4.36
CA SER A 77 1.08 1.24 -4.19
C SER A 77 0.20 1.07 -2.94
N TYR A 78 -0.23 -0.16 -2.64
CA TYR A 78 -1.00 -0.48 -1.43
C TYR A 78 -0.21 -0.19 -0.15
N PHE A 79 1.03 -0.67 -0.06
CA PHE A 79 1.87 -0.42 1.11
C PHE A 79 2.23 1.06 1.25
N LEU A 80 2.56 1.73 0.14
CA LEU A 80 2.87 3.15 0.16
C LEU A 80 1.68 3.96 0.68
N HIS A 81 0.47 3.66 0.22
CA HIS A 81 -0.73 4.34 0.67
C HIS A 81 -0.90 4.26 2.19
N HIS A 82 -0.92 3.03 2.72
CA HIS A 82 -1.07 2.84 4.16
C HIS A 82 0.07 3.43 4.99
N LEU A 83 1.29 3.45 4.44
CA LEU A 83 2.44 4.06 5.11
C LEU A 83 2.27 5.58 5.22
N LEU A 84 1.88 6.25 4.14
CA LEU A 84 1.63 7.69 4.13
C LEU A 84 0.47 8.08 5.05
N ASP A 85 -0.58 7.27 5.09
CA ASP A 85 -1.65 7.39 6.08
C ASP A 85 -1.13 7.26 7.51
N TYR A 86 -0.30 6.26 7.77
CA TYR A 86 0.26 6.01 9.10
C TYR A 86 1.14 7.17 9.58
N PHE A 87 1.95 7.75 8.70
CA PHE A 87 2.72 8.97 8.99
C PHE A 87 1.82 10.14 9.39
N LYS A 88 0.66 10.32 8.74
CA LYS A 88 -0.28 11.40 9.07
C LYS A 88 -1.07 11.12 10.36
N GLU A 89 -1.53 9.89 10.57
CA GLU A 89 -2.32 9.48 11.73
C GLU A 89 -1.55 9.67 13.04
N THR A 90 -0.30 9.22 13.04
CA THR A 90 0.47 9.11 14.27
C THR A 90 1.01 10.43 14.79
N ARG A 91 1.03 11.48 13.94
CA ARG A 91 1.74 12.74 14.21
C ARG A 91 3.14 12.51 14.77
N HIS A 92 3.72 11.33 14.51
CA HIS A 92 4.99 10.96 15.11
C HIS A 92 6.02 11.98 14.66
N ASN A 93 6.90 12.35 15.59
CA ASN A 93 8.07 13.10 15.23
C ASN A 93 8.85 12.19 14.27
N THR A 94 8.80 12.50 12.98
CA THR A 94 9.43 11.77 11.87
C THR A 94 10.95 11.64 12.03
N ASN A 95 11.49 12.22 13.11
CA ASN A 95 12.84 12.04 13.63
C ASN A 95 13.16 10.58 13.99
N ASP A 96 12.17 9.72 14.31
CA ASP A 96 12.40 8.29 14.55
C ASP A 96 11.66 7.43 13.51
N ILE A 97 12.11 7.54 12.26
CA ILE A 97 11.51 6.85 11.13
C ILE A 97 11.62 5.33 11.25
N GLU A 98 12.67 4.83 11.88
CA GLU A 98 12.89 3.41 12.11
C GLU A 98 11.82 2.83 13.03
N PHE A 99 11.47 3.55 14.10
CA PHE A 99 10.37 3.16 14.98
C PHE A 99 9.03 3.11 14.25
N ILE A 100 8.77 4.10 13.38
CA ILE A 100 7.54 4.14 12.56
C ILE A 100 7.49 2.93 11.63
N PHE A 101 8.60 2.56 10.99
CA PHE A 101 8.65 1.42 10.10
C PHE A 101 8.44 0.09 10.80
N ILE A 102 9.06 -0.11 11.97
CA ILE A 102 8.84 -1.30 12.80
C ILE A 102 7.35 -1.40 13.15
N LYS A 103 6.75 -0.31 13.64
CA LYS A 103 5.34 -0.30 14.03
C LYS A 103 4.37 -0.45 12.85
N PHE A 104 4.73 0.07 11.69
CA PHE A 104 3.94 -0.12 10.47
C PHE A 104 3.84 -1.60 10.09
N VAL A 105 4.97 -2.32 10.13
CA VAL A 105 5.04 -3.75 9.80
C VAL A 105 4.40 -4.62 10.88
N GLU A 106 4.59 -4.29 12.17
CA GLU A 106 4.03 -5.05 13.28
C GLU A 106 2.50 -4.88 13.39
N ASP A 107 2.01 -3.64 13.30
CA ASP A 107 0.68 -3.31 13.81
C ASP A 107 -0.31 -2.90 12.71
N LYS A 108 0.15 -2.49 11.53
CA LYS A 108 -0.71 -1.80 10.54
C LYS A 108 -1.04 -2.59 9.30
N VAL A 109 -0.14 -3.37 8.73
CA VAL A 109 -0.40 -4.09 7.47
C VAL A 109 0.14 -5.51 7.51
N PRO A 110 -0.60 -6.50 6.98
CA PRO A 110 -0.02 -7.81 6.73
C PRO A 110 1.06 -7.67 5.64
N ILE A 111 2.26 -8.19 5.90
CA ILE A 111 3.35 -8.23 4.90
C ILE A 111 3.50 -9.60 4.25
N GLU A 112 2.78 -10.60 4.77
CA GLU A 112 2.76 -11.95 4.24
C GLU A 112 1.37 -12.58 4.40
N PHE A 113 1.09 -13.55 3.54
CA PHE A 113 -0.06 -14.41 3.67
C PHE A 113 0.18 -15.75 2.98
N SER A 114 -0.59 -16.77 3.37
CA SER A 114 -0.59 -18.07 2.73
C SER A 114 -1.81 -18.23 1.82
N ASP A 115 -1.62 -18.86 0.66
CA ASP A 115 -2.75 -19.35 -0.12
C ASP A 115 -3.32 -20.65 0.44
N GLU A 116 -4.42 -21.10 -0.17
CA GLU A 116 -5.10 -22.36 0.15
C GLU A 116 -4.22 -23.62 -0.01
N ASN A 117 -3.13 -23.52 -0.78
CA ASN A 117 -2.17 -24.61 -0.98
C ASN A 117 -1.01 -24.55 0.04
N GLY A 118 -1.07 -23.61 0.99
CA GLY A 118 -0.01 -23.39 1.99
C GLY A 118 1.21 -22.66 1.42
N LYS A 119 1.14 -22.11 0.20
CA LYS A 119 2.23 -21.31 -0.35
C LYS A 119 2.23 -19.94 0.29
N VAL A 120 3.34 -19.60 0.94
CA VAL A 120 3.55 -18.30 1.59
C VAL A 120 4.03 -17.28 0.56
N PHE A 121 3.37 -16.13 0.52
CA PHE A 121 3.79 -14.94 -0.21
C PHE A 121 4.25 -13.91 0.81
N ASN A 122 5.48 -13.41 0.64
CA ASN A 122 6.08 -12.42 1.52
C ASN A 122 6.51 -11.21 0.69
N PHE A 123 6.06 -10.01 1.11
CA PHE A 123 6.27 -8.75 0.41
C PHE A 123 7.25 -7.82 1.14
N ARG A 124 8.15 -8.40 1.96
CA ARG A 124 9.13 -7.64 2.71
C ARG A 124 10.03 -6.82 1.80
N LYS A 125 10.38 -7.36 0.63
CA LYS A 125 11.19 -6.66 -0.37
C LYS A 125 10.52 -5.37 -0.85
N GLU A 126 9.23 -5.43 -1.18
CA GLU A 126 8.44 -4.29 -1.64
C GLU A 126 8.34 -3.21 -0.56
N VAL A 127 8.12 -3.63 0.69
CA VAL A 127 8.10 -2.73 1.85
C VAL A 127 9.47 -2.07 2.06
N ASP A 128 10.56 -2.83 2.00
CA ASP A 128 11.93 -2.32 2.17
C ASP A 128 12.33 -1.35 1.04
N GLU A 129 11.86 -1.56 -0.19
CA GLU A 129 12.04 -0.62 -1.31
C GLU A 129 11.35 0.72 -1.03
N ILE A 130 10.10 0.69 -0.57
CA ILE A 130 9.34 1.88 -0.18
C ILE A 130 10.06 2.61 0.97
N PHE A 131 10.51 1.88 1.98
CA PHE A 131 11.23 2.45 3.11
C PHE A 131 12.54 3.09 2.68
N THR A 132 13.27 2.47 1.76
CA THR A 132 14.51 3.03 1.21
C THR A 132 14.24 4.35 0.51
N LEU A 133 13.20 4.43 -0.32
CA LEU A 133 12.79 5.67 -0.97
C LEU A 133 12.46 6.76 0.06
N ILE A 134 11.67 6.41 1.07
CA ILE A 134 11.23 7.34 2.11
C ILE A 134 12.42 7.86 2.93
N ARG A 135 13.36 6.98 3.31
CA ARG A 135 14.58 7.37 4.03
C ARG A 135 15.43 8.37 3.23
N GLN A 136 15.61 8.11 1.93
CA GLN A 136 16.39 8.98 1.06
C GLN A 136 15.75 10.35 0.86
N ASN A 137 14.44 10.48 1.06
CA ASN A 137 13.67 11.69 0.78
C ASN A 137 12.92 12.20 2.04
N ILE A 138 13.40 11.88 3.24
CA ILE A 138 12.66 12.13 4.48
C ILE A 138 12.31 13.60 4.71
N GLN A 139 13.21 14.53 4.37
CA GLN A 139 12.95 15.97 4.51
C GLN A 139 11.80 16.43 3.60
N GLU A 140 11.72 15.89 2.39
CA GLU A 140 10.64 16.18 1.45
C GLU A 140 9.31 15.62 1.98
N LEU A 141 9.32 14.39 2.50
CA LEU A 141 8.15 13.79 3.13
C LEU A 141 7.67 14.63 4.31
N GLN A 142 8.58 15.09 5.16
CA GLN A 142 8.25 15.94 6.31
C GLN A 142 7.57 17.24 5.89
N ASN A 143 8.01 17.85 4.80
CA ASN A 143 7.39 19.06 4.27
C ASN A 143 6.00 18.75 3.71
N ASP A 144 5.88 17.71 2.89
CA ASP A 144 4.60 17.26 2.31
C ASP A 144 3.55 16.95 3.41
N LEU A 145 3.98 16.35 4.53
CA LEU A 145 3.10 16.01 5.66
C LEU A 145 2.75 17.20 6.55
N LYS A 146 3.60 18.25 6.58
CA LYS A 146 3.38 19.48 7.37
C LYS A 146 2.44 20.46 6.67
N GLU A 147 2.45 20.48 5.34
CA GLU A 147 1.58 21.34 4.55
C GLU A 147 0.11 20.94 4.74
N ARG A 148 -0.56 21.66 5.66
CA ARG A 148 -2.03 21.72 5.71
C ARG A 148 -2.47 22.59 4.54
N TYR A 149 -2.87 21.97 3.44
CA TYR A 149 -3.77 22.61 2.48
C TYR A 149 -5.20 22.31 2.91
#